data_AF-A0A8S2MI34-F1
#
_entry.id   AF-A0A8S2MI34-F1
#
_cell.length_a   1.000
_cell.length_b   1.000
_cell.length_c   1.000
_cell.angle_alpha   90.00
_cell.angle_beta   90.00
_cell.angle_gamma   90.00
#
_symmetry.space_group_name_H-M   'P 1'
#
loop_
_entity.id
_entity.type
_entity.pdbx_description
1 polymer ?
#
loop_
_entity_poly.entity_id
_entity_poly.type
_entity_poly.pdbx_seq_one_letter_code
_entity_poly.pdbx_strand_id
1 'polypeptide(L)'
;MSSTEDATKYARGQVQWLLENQCRIPIRSITPISFYYKTSDTLLDEADFYYRNNQLEQSFILYSRYITLFVEELKLHHPGYATVSVNEREHVKEIIRSKAFPRAEELKEKLKEKYSREYESKQKAIQEEVAKIAAVPLDKPATNFHNENEQTLEQLKTAYAPMPPAHVALFAIPPTDSVLPLSNKEPAKPAFDRSRKPMMNFGNSSMTTLRRISIPCDITAKFLQAAQRNTDRKIETCGILAGSKRDNNYMITHIVVPKQNGGPDSCDTEKEEEMVEYIANNNLITLGWIHVY
;
A
#
# COMPACT_ATOMS: atom_id res chain seq x y z
N MET A 1 25.55 22.89 -14.87
CA MET A 1 24.29 23.18 -14.13
C MET A 1 24.15 22.07 -13.11
N SER A 2 23.99 22.45 -11.84
CA SER A 2 24.58 21.77 -10.68
C SER A 2 23.84 20.49 -10.29
N SER A 3 24.56 19.41 -9.93
CA SER A 3 24.03 18.14 -9.40
C SER A 3 22.98 18.30 -8.28
N THR A 4 22.98 19.45 -7.59
CA THR A 4 22.02 19.83 -6.56
C THR A 4 20.61 20.16 -7.11
N GLU A 5 20.54 20.71 -8.32
CA GLU A 5 19.28 21.03 -9.00
C GLU A 5 18.54 19.74 -9.42
N ASP A 6 19.29 18.75 -9.92
CA ASP A 6 18.78 17.42 -10.25
C ASP A 6 18.28 16.67 -9.02
N ALA A 7 19.02 16.75 -7.90
CA ALA A 7 18.60 16.17 -6.63
C ALA A 7 17.28 16.79 -6.12
N THR A 8 17.16 18.11 -6.21
CA THR A 8 15.95 18.83 -5.80
C THR A 8 14.75 18.48 -6.68
N LYS A 9 14.96 18.38 -8.00
CA LYS A 9 13.92 17.95 -8.96
C LYS A 9 13.46 16.52 -8.68
N TYR A 10 14.41 15.61 -8.45
CA TYR A 10 14.11 14.23 -8.08
C TYR A 10 13.28 14.16 -6.80
N ALA A 11 13.74 14.83 -5.73
CA ALA A 11 13.07 14.85 -4.45
C ALA A 11 11.63 15.39 -4.54
N ARG A 12 11.42 16.48 -5.29
CA ARG A 12 10.09 17.02 -5.56
C ARG A 12 9.19 16.02 -6.27
N GLY A 13 9.72 15.32 -7.28
CA GLY A 13 8.99 14.27 -8.01
C GLY A 13 8.58 13.11 -7.11
N GLN A 14 9.47 12.66 -6.21
CA GLN A 14 9.16 11.58 -5.26
C GLN A 14 8.05 11.98 -4.27
N VAL A 15 8.12 13.20 -3.71
CA VAL A 15 7.06 13.71 -2.82
C VAL A 15 5.73 13.87 -3.55
N GLN A 16 5.75 14.37 -4.79
CA GLN A 16 4.56 14.48 -5.62
C GLN A 16 3.96 13.09 -5.91
N TRP A 17 4.80 12.10 -6.19
CA TRP A 17 4.37 10.73 -6.42
C TRP A 17 3.66 10.15 -5.20
N LEU A 18 4.14 10.40 -3.96
CA LEU A 18 3.45 9.94 -2.75
C LEU A 18 2.02 10.51 -2.65
N LEU A 19 1.83 11.76 -3.07
CA LEU A 19 0.52 12.42 -3.04
C LEU A 19 -0.42 11.89 -4.14
N GLU A 20 0.12 11.58 -5.32
CA GLU A 20 -0.65 11.06 -6.46
C GLU A 20 -1.02 9.58 -6.28
N ASN A 21 -0.16 8.79 -5.64
CA ASN A 21 -0.33 7.34 -5.49
C ASN A 21 -0.85 6.93 -4.11
N GLN A 22 -1.30 7.89 -3.30
CA GLN A 22 -1.97 7.56 -2.05
C GLN A 22 -3.32 6.88 -2.33
N CYS A 23 -3.65 5.85 -1.54
CA CYS A 23 -5.00 5.29 -1.49
C CYS A 23 -5.99 6.40 -1.09
N ARG A 24 -6.79 6.90 -2.03
CA ARG A 24 -7.90 7.81 -1.70
C ARG A 24 -9.00 7.02 -1.01
N ILE A 25 -9.68 7.64 -0.05
CA ILE A 25 -10.81 7.01 0.63
C ILE A 25 -12.04 7.14 -0.29
N PRO A 26 -12.58 6.04 -0.83
CA PRO A 26 -13.72 6.12 -1.72
C PRO A 26 -14.97 6.57 -0.95
N ILE A 27 -15.57 7.66 -1.41
CA ILE A 27 -16.82 8.19 -0.85
C ILE A 27 -17.99 7.42 -1.46
N ARG A 28 -18.76 6.76 -0.60
CA ARG A 28 -19.93 5.97 -0.97
C ARG A 28 -21.17 6.67 -0.41
N SER A 29 -22.15 6.93 -1.27
CA SER A 29 -23.41 7.60 -0.88
C SER A 29 -24.25 6.78 0.11
N ILE A 30 -24.12 5.45 0.09
CA ILE A 30 -24.82 4.55 1.02
C ILE A 30 -24.23 4.58 2.44
N THR A 31 -22.94 4.92 2.57
CA THR A 31 -22.27 4.96 3.85
C THR A 31 -22.63 6.25 4.58
N PRO A 32 -23.15 6.23 5.81
CA PRO A 32 -23.50 7.45 6.53
C PRO A 32 -22.30 8.38 6.71
N ILE A 33 -22.49 9.70 6.59
CA ILE A 33 -21.37 10.65 6.71
C ILE A 33 -20.65 10.58 8.06
N SER A 34 -21.39 10.28 9.14
CA SER A 34 -20.84 10.13 10.48
C SER A 34 -19.81 9.01 10.58
N PHE A 35 -19.86 8.00 9.70
CA PHE A 35 -18.83 6.96 9.61
C PHE A 35 -17.50 7.58 9.22
N TYR A 36 -17.46 8.40 8.16
CA TYR A 36 -16.23 9.03 7.69
C TYR A 36 -15.59 9.92 8.75
N TYR A 37 -16.40 10.71 9.48
CA TYR A 37 -15.93 11.51 10.61
C TYR A 37 -15.30 10.63 11.70
N LYS A 38 -15.99 9.59 12.16
CA LYS A 38 -15.47 8.67 13.19
C LYS A 38 -14.19 7.94 12.75
N THR A 39 -14.15 7.45 11.51
CA THR A 39 -12.96 6.76 10.99
C THR A 39 -11.79 7.70 10.74
N SER A 40 -12.05 9.00 10.55
CA SER A 40 -11.00 9.98 10.34
C SER A 40 -10.18 10.26 11.61
N ASP A 41 -10.75 10.06 12.79
CA ASP A 41 -10.02 10.18 14.05
C ASP A 41 -8.91 9.13 14.12
N THR A 42 -9.23 7.88 13.78
CA THR A 42 -8.23 6.79 13.68
C THR A 42 -7.15 7.10 12.65
N LEU A 43 -7.53 7.68 11.50
CA LEU A 43 -6.58 8.09 10.47
C LEU A 43 -5.58 9.13 11.00
N LEU A 44 -6.06 10.09 11.79
CA LEU A 44 -5.24 11.13 12.38
C LEU A 44 -4.33 10.59 13.50
N ASP A 45 -4.85 9.68 14.34
CA ASP A 45 -4.08 9.02 15.38
C ASP A 45 -2.93 8.17 14.81
N GLU A 46 -3.20 7.46 13.71
CA GLU A 46 -2.17 6.73 12.97
C GLU A 46 -1.14 7.70 12.37
N ALA A 47 -1.57 8.82 11.78
CA ALA A 47 -0.65 9.83 11.24
C ALA A 47 0.32 10.34 12.32
N ASP A 48 -0.20 10.61 13.52
CA ASP A 48 0.58 11.01 14.69
C ASP A 48 1.51 9.90 15.19
N PHE A 49 1.07 8.63 15.12
CA PHE A 49 1.91 7.49 15.46
C PHE A 49 3.12 7.41 14.52
N TYR A 50 2.89 7.48 13.21
CA TYR A 50 3.99 7.46 12.23
C TYR A 50 4.90 8.68 12.35
N TYR A 51 4.31 9.85 12.65
CA TYR A 51 5.06 11.07 12.91
C TYR A 51 6.05 10.89 14.07
N ARG A 52 5.57 10.37 15.21
CA ARG A 52 6.38 10.12 16.42
C ARG A 52 7.47 9.07 16.19
N ASN A 53 7.22 8.09 15.33
CA ASN A 53 8.18 7.03 14.99
C ASN A 53 9.13 7.43 13.84
N ASN A 54 9.14 8.71 13.42
CA ASN A 54 9.96 9.22 12.33
C ASN A 54 9.76 8.47 10.99
N GLN A 55 8.57 7.91 10.78
CA GLN A 55 8.16 7.26 9.54
C GLN A 55 7.54 8.31 8.61
N LEU A 56 8.39 9.10 7.98
CA LEU A 56 8.03 10.34 7.28
C LEU A 56 7.00 10.14 6.17
N GLU A 57 7.20 9.11 5.33
CA GLU A 57 6.35 8.84 4.15
C GLU A 57 4.93 8.46 4.58
N GLN A 58 4.80 7.53 5.52
CA GLN A 58 3.51 7.05 6.03
C GLN A 58 2.76 8.19 6.73
N SER A 59 3.46 8.96 7.57
CA SER A 59 2.88 10.11 8.25
C SER A 59 2.38 11.16 7.25
N PHE A 60 3.19 11.50 6.25
CA PHE A 60 2.83 12.47 5.21
C PHE A 60 1.62 12.03 4.40
N ILE A 61 1.57 10.76 3.99
CA ILE A 61 0.44 10.19 3.26
C ILE A 61 -0.85 10.27 4.11
N LEU A 62 -0.80 9.91 5.39
CA LEU A 62 -2.00 9.90 6.23
C LEU A 62 -2.52 11.30 6.54
N TYR A 63 -1.64 12.27 6.83
CA TYR A 63 -2.08 13.67 6.97
C TYR A 63 -2.64 14.22 5.66
N SER A 64 -1.99 13.92 4.52
CA SER A 64 -2.49 14.33 3.21
C SER A 64 -3.86 13.72 2.92
N ARG A 65 -4.05 12.44 3.21
CA ARG A 65 -5.33 11.72 3.08
C ARG A 65 -6.42 12.30 3.99
N TYR A 66 -6.08 12.66 5.22
CA TYR A 66 -7.02 13.32 6.13
C TYR A 66 -7.46 14.68 5.57
N ILE A 67 -6.52 15.48 5.07
CA ILE A 67 -6.81 16.79 4.46
C ILE A 67 -7.69 16.62 3.22
N THR A 68 -7.31 15.76 2.27
CA THR A 68 -8.06 15.55 1.03
C THR A 68 -9.45 14.98 1.29
N LEU A 69 -9.60 14.07 2.27
CA LEU A 69 -10.90 13.53 2.68
C LEU A 69 -11.92 14.64 2.98
N PHE A 70 -11.53 15.66 3.74
CA PHE A 70 -12.45 16.71 4.18
C PHE A 70 -12.49 17.95 3.28
N VAL A 71 -11.37 18.32 2.66
CA VAL A 71 -11.29 19.51 1.80
C VAL A 71 -11.86 19.23 0.41
N GLU A 72 -11.69 18.02 -0.11
CA GLU A 72 -12.05 17.63 -1.47
C GLU A 72 -13.15 16.55 -1.44
N GLU A 73 -12.82 15.35 -0.97
CA GLU A 73 -13.60 14.14 -1.25
C GLU A 73 -15.02 14.21 -0.67
N LEU A 74 -15.18 14.43 0.64
CA LEU A 74 -16.49 14.47 1.30
C LEU A 74 -17.35 15.65 0.82
N LYS A 75 -16.72 16.81 0.62
CA LYS A 75 -17.41 18.02 0.20
C LYS A 75 -17.94 17.90 -1.23
N LEU A 76 -17.21 17.23 -2.12
CA LEU A 76 -17.56 17.07 -3.53
C LEU A 76 -18.48 15.88 -3.77
N HIS A 77 -18.31 14.77 -3.04
CA HIS A 77 -18.92 13.49 -3.40
C HIS A 77 -19.99 12.98 -2.42
N HIS A 78 -20.05 13.46 -1.17
CA HIS A 78 -20.99 12.92 -0.18
C HIS A 78 -22.29 13.77 -0.09
N PRO A 79 -23.48 13.22 -0.40
CA PRO A 79 -24.74 13.99 -0.37
C PRO A 79 -25.11 14.49 1.03
N GLY A 80 -24.77 13.73 2.06
CA GLY A 80 -24.95 14.11 3.47
C GLY A 80 -23.97 15.16 4.00
N TYR A 81 -23.03 15.70 3.21
CA TYR A 81 -22.09 16.72 3.71
C TYR A 81 -22.79 18.01 4.14
N ALA A 82 -23.87 18.38 3.45
CA ALA A 82 -24.68 19.54 3.81
C ALA A 82 -25.43 19.37 5.14
N THR A 83 -25.69 18.13 5.59
CA THR A 83 -26.44 17.84 6.81
C THR A 83 -25.58 17.82 8.08
N VAL A 84 -24.25 17.89 7.94
CA VAL A 84 -23.33 17.91 9.09
C VAL A 84 -23.44 19.24 9.83
N SER A 85 -23.41 19.20 11.16
CA SER A 85 -23.51 20.40 11.98
C SER A 85 -22.37 21.38 11.68
N VAL A 86 -22.62 22.68 11.88
CA VAL A 86 -21.60 23.72 11.71
C VAL A 86 -20.45 23.49 12.70
N ASN A 87 -20.76 23.09 13.93
CA ASN A 87 -19.77 22.84 14.98
C ASN A 87 -18.80 21.70 14.62
N GLU A 88 -19.31 20.57 14.12
CA GLU A 88 -18.46 19.45 13.68
C GLU A 88 -17.57 19.85 12.50
N ARG A 89 -18.12 20.61 11.53
CA ARG A 89 -17.34 21.10 10.39
C ARG A 89 -16.26 22.09 10.82
N GLU A 90 -16.54 23.00 11.74
CA GLU A 90 -15.54 23.93 12.26
C GLU A 90 -14.48 23.23 13.09
N HIS A 91 -14.85 22.23 13.90
CA HIS A 91 -13.88 21.42 14.66
C HIS A 91 -12.86 20.74 13.73
N VAL A 92 -13.33 20.08 12.67
CA VAL A 92 -12.43 19.43 11.70
C VAL A 92 -11.59 20.47 10.96
N LYS A 93 -12.15 21.62 10.57
CA LYS A 93 -11.35 22.70 9.96
C LYS A 93 -10.26 23.21 10.88
N GLU A 94 -10.54 23.32 12.18
CA GLU A 94 -9.55 23.74 13.17
C GLU A 94 -8.41 22.72 13.29
N ILE A 95 -8.72 21.42 13.32
CA ILE A 95 -7.70 20.35 13.28
C ILE A 95 -6.83 20.47 12.02
N ILE A 96 -7.48 20.68 10.87
CA ILE A 96 -6.78 20.82 9.59
C ILE A 96 -5.81 22.01 9.61
N ARG A 97 -6.25 23.18 10.12
CA ARG A 97 -5.43 24.40 10.18
C ARG A 97 -4.32 24.34 11.23
N SER A 98 -4.64 23.91 12.44
CA SER A 98 -3.73 23.95 13.59
C SER A 98 -2.72 22.79 13.58
N LYS A 99 -3.07 21.65 12.97
CA LYS A 99 -2.29 20.42 13.06
C LYS A 99 -1.96 19.81 11.70
N ALA A 100 -2.96 19.45 10.90
CA ALA A 100 -2.72 18.62 9.71
C ALA A 100 -1.88 19.35 8.64
N PHE A 101 -2.23 20.60 8.29
CA PHE A 101 -1.45 21.39 7.32
C PHE A 101 -0.02 21.67 7.79
N PRO A 102 0.22 22.21 9.01
CA PRO A 102 1.57 22.43 9.50
C PRO A 102 2.43 21.16 9.51
N ARG A 103 1.86 20.03 9.95
CA ARG A 103 2.56 18.74 9.95
C ARG A 103 2.86 18.25 8.54
N ALA A 104 1.90 18.35 7.62
CA ALA A 104 2.11 17.95 6.23
C ALA A 104 3.20 18.79 5.56
N GLU A 105 3.24 20.10 5.81
CA GLU A 105 4.27 21.00 5.29
C GLU A 105 5.65 20.69 5.87
N GLU A 106 5.75 20.48 7.19
CA GLU A 106 6.98 20.05 7.86
C GLU A 106 7.51 18.72 7.29
N LEU A 107 6.62 17.73 7.15
CA LEU A 107 6.97 16.42 6.60
C LEU A 107 7.39 16.49 5.13
N LYS A 108 6.76 17.38 4.36
CA LYS A 108 7.10 17.62 2.96
C LYS A 108 8.55 18.09 2.81
N GLU A 109 8.99 19.04 3.63
CA GLU A 109 10.38 19.51 3.60
C GLU A 109 11.35 18.41 4.07
N LYS A 110 11.03 17.70 5.15
CA LYS A 110 11.84 16.55 5.62
C LYS A 110 11.98 15.46 4.55
N LEU A 111 10.92 15.16 3.81
CA LEU A 111 10.95 14.17 2.73
C LEU A 111 11.78 14.65 1.54
N LYS A 112 11.70 15.93 1.18
CA LYS A 112 12.56 16.49 0.13
C LYS A 112 14.03 16.35 0.50
N GLU A 113 14.40 16.73 1.73
CA GLU A 113 15.77 16.57 2.22
C GLU A 113 16.23 15.11 2.20
N LYS A 114 15.37 14.19 2.66
CA LYS A 114 15.63 12.74 2.63
C LYS A 114 15.95 12.28 1.19
N TYR A 115 15.07 12.58 0.24
CA TYR A 115 15.24 12.11 -1.14
C TYR A 115 16.39 12.79 -1.88
N SER A 116 16.65 14.07 -1.62
CA SER A 116 17.82 14.76 -2.18
C SER A 116 19.12 14.09 -1.71
N ARG A 117 19.21 13.78 -0.41
CA ARG A 117 20.39 13.11 0.16
C ARG A 117 20.58 11.69 -0.40
N GLU A 118 19.48 10.94 -0.52
CA GLU A 118 19.52 9.60 -1.14
C GLU A 118 19.96 9.65 -2.61
N TYR A 119 19.49 10.64 -3.36
CA TYR A 119 19.89 10.84 -4.75
C TYR A 119 21.39 11.12 -4.85
N GLU A 120 21.91 12.07 -4.08
CA GLU A 120 23.34 12.41 -4.07
C GLU A 120 24.22 11.23 -3.67
N SER A 121 23.81 10.46 -2.66
CA SER A 121 24.54 9.25 -2.23
C SER A 121 24.60 8.21 -3.34
N LYS A 122 23.49 8.02 -4.08
CA LYS A 122 23.45 7.10 -5.22
C LYS A 122 24.34 7.59 -6.37
N GLN A 123 24.32 8.88 -6.68
CA GLN A 123 25.18 9.46 -7.72
C GLN A 123 26.67 9.29 -7.39
N LYS A 124 27.06 9.49 -6.12
CA LYS A 124 28.44 9.25 -5.67
C LYS A 124 28.85 7.78 -5.82
N ALA A 125 27.99 6.84 -5.41
CA ALA A 125 28.27 5.41 -5.54
C ALA A 125 28.45 5.00 -7.02
N ILE A 126 27.62 5.53 -7.92
CA ILE A 126 27.77 5.30 -9.36
C ILE A 126 29.10 5.86 -9.86
N GLN A 127 29.45 7.09 -9.47
CA GLN A 127 30.69 7.72 -9.88
C GLN A 127 31.93 6.94 -9.41
N GLU A 128 31.88 6.40 -8.19
CA GLU A 128 32.94 5.54 -7.64
C GLU A 128 33.07 4.23 -8.42
N GLU A 129 31.96 3.55 -8.73
CA GLU A 129 31.99 2.33 -9.55
C GLU A 129 32.51 2.58 -10.96
N VAL A 130 32.10 3.67 -11.60
CA VAL A 130 32.64 4.09 -12.91
C VAL A 130 34.14 4.35 -12.85
N ALA A 131 34.61 5.02 -11.79
CA ALA A 131 36.04 5.28 -11.60
C ALA A 131 36.84 3.98 -11.39
N LYS A 132 36.29 3.00 -10.67
CA LYS A 132 36.91 1.67 -10.49
C LYS A 132 37.03 0.92 -11.82
N ILE A 133 35.98 0.93 -12.63
CA ILE A 133 35.99 0.29 -13.96
C ILE A 133 37.04 0.95 -14.87
N ALA A 134 37.13 2.28 -14.85
CA ALA A 134 38.11 3.03 -15.65
C ALA A 134 39.57 2.80 -15.21
N ALA A 135 39.80 2.40 -13.96
CA ALA A 135 41.14 2.15 -13.40
C ALA A 135 41.68 0.73 -13.66
N VAL A 136 40.89 -0.17 -14.26
CA VAL A 136 41.33 -1.54 -14.58
C VAL A 136 42.33 -1.52 -15.76
N PRO A 137 43.56 -2.07 -15.61
CA PRO A 137 44.55 -2.11 -16.68
C PRO A 137 44.08 -2.92 -17.91
N LEU A 138 44.28 -2.35 -19.10
CA LEU A 138 43.96 -2.94 -20.41
C LEU A 138 44.97 -4.04 -20.80
N ASP A 139 44.86 -5.24 -20.21
CA ASP A 139 45.70 -6.41 -20.59
C ASP A 139 44.91 -7.58 -21.21
N LYS A 140 43.63 -7.39 -21.59
CA LYS A 140 42.78 -8.45 -22.18
C LYS A 140 42.21 -8.07 -23.56
N PRO A 141 42.06 -9.05 -24.49
CA PRO A 141 41.73 -8.79 -25.88
C PRO A 141 40.35 -8.12 -26.07
N ALA A 142 40.33 -7.15 -26.98
CA ALA A 142 39.43 -6.00 -27.01
C ALA A 142 38.00 -6.23 -27.57
N THR A 143 37.51 -7.46 -27.68
CA THR A 143 36.22 -7.71 -28.36
C THR A 143 35.05 -8.05 -27.44
N ASN A 144 35.28 -8.57 -26.22
CA ASN A 144 34.19 -8.91 -25.28
C ASN A 144 34.06 -7.97 -24.06
N PHE A 145 35.11 -7.24 -23.68
CA PHE A 145 35.11 -6.37 -22.48
C PHE A 145 34.36 -5.04 -22.65
N HIS A 146 34.25 -4.52 -23.87
CA HIS A 146 33.63 -3.21 -24.11
C HIS A 146 32.10 -3.28 -24.00
N ASN A 147 31.49 -4.32 -24.58
CA ASN A 147 30.04 -4.52 -24.56
C ASN A 147 29.51 -4.83 -23.15
N GLU A 148 30.21 -5.65 -22.35
CA GLU A 148 29.78 -5.98 -20.98
C GLU A 148 29.84 -4.75 -20.07
N ASN A 149 30.88 -3.92 -20.15
CA ASN A 149 30.99 -2.72 -19.33
C ASN A 149 29.99 -1.62 -19.76
N GLU A 150 29.74 -1.44 -21.06
CA GLU A 150 28.69 -0.52 -21.53
C GLU A 150 27.29 -0.97 -21.13
N GLN A 151 26.98 -2.27 -21.25
CA GLN A 151 25.69 -2.82 -20.79
C GLN A 151 25.52 -2.73 -19.27
N THR A 152 26.58 -2.97 -18.49
CA THR A 152 26.53 -2.84 -17.03
C THR A 152 26.31 -1.37 -16.62
N LEU A 153 26.96 -0.44 -17.33
CA LEU A 153 26.81 1.00 -17.10
C LEU A 153 25.44 1.52 -17.52
N GLU A 154 24.86 1.02 -18.62
CA GLU A 154 23.47 1.28 -19.00
C GLU A 154 22.48 0.68 -18.00
N GLN A 155 22.67 -0.56 -17.56
CA GLN A 155 21.81 -1.21 -16.57
C GLN A 155 21.83 -0.48 -15.22
N LEU A 156 23.00 0.01 -14.77
CA LEU A 156 23.12 0.90 -13.61
C LEU A 156 22.35 2.20 -13.86
N LYS A 157 22.56 2.88 -15.00
CA LYS A 157 21.83 4.13 -15.34
C LYS A 157 20.31 3.93 -15.40
N THR A 158 19.82 2.81 -15.92
CA THR A 158 18.39 2.49 -16.06
C THR A 158 17.74 2.01 -14.76
N ALA A 159 18.46 1.25 -13.92
CA ALA A 159 18.02 0.89 -12.57
C ALA A 159 17.92 2.11 -11.62
N TYR A 160 18.57 3.23 -11.97
CA TYR A 160 18.55 4.47 -11.19
C TYR A 160 17.87 5.65 -11.91
N ALA A 161 17.19 5.39 -13.03
CA ALA A 161 16.13 6.26 -13.54
C ALA A 161 15.07 6.47 -12.45
N PRO A 162 14.26 7.55 -12.47
CA PRO A 162 13.30 7.85 -11.41
C PRO A 162 12.21 6.78 -11.33
N MET A 163 12.53 5.66 -10.67
CA MET A 163 11.57 4.63 -10.31
C MET A 163 10.73 5.13 -9.14
N PRO A 164 9.45 4.75 -9.10
CA PRO A 164 8.58 5.05 -7.99
C PRO A 164 9.17 4.49 -6.68
N PRO A 165 9.01 5.19 -5.54
CA PRO A 165 9.36 4.64 -4.24
C PRO A 165 8.65 3.31 -4.05
N ALA A 166 9.40 2.29 -3.65
CA ALA A 166 8.91 0.93 -3.49
C ALA A 166 8.05 0.74 -2.23
N HIS A 167 7.25 1.73 -1.80
CA HIS A 167 6.53 1.67 -0.54
C HIS A 167 5.27 2.54 -0.57
N VAL A 168 4.11 1.96 -0.89
CA VAL A 168 2.84 2.44 -0.29
C VAL A 168 2.03 1.23 0.15
N ALA A 169 2.34 0.85 1.39
CA ALA A 169 1.70 -0.19 2.14
C ALA A 169 0.66 0.41 3.09
N LEU A 170 -0.58 0.64 2.65
CA LEU A 170 -1.63 1.05 3.58
C LEU A 170 -2.95 0.33 3.31
N PHE A 171 -3.16 -0.66 4.18
CA PHE A 171 -4.38 -1.17 4.82
C PHE A 171 -5.73 -0.83 4.20
N ALA A 172 -6.49 -1.90 3.96
CA ALA A 172 -7.93 -1.88 3.91
C ALA A 172 -8.48 -1.48 5.29
N ILE A 173 -9.37 -0.50 5.30
CA ILE A 173 -10.36 -0.35 6.37
C ILE A 173 -11.13 -1.68 6.39
N PRO A 174 -11.15 -2.45 7.49
CA PRO A 174 -11.98 -3.64 7.54
C PRO A 174 -13.43 -3.22 7.31
N PRO A 175 -14.21 -3.90 6.45
CA PRO A 175 -15.65 -3.82 6.54
C PRO A 175 -16.02 -4.50 7.86
N THR A 176 -16.16 -3.71 8.92
CA THR A 176 -16.88 -4.18 10.11
C THR A 176 -18.35 -4.20 9.74
N ASP A 177 -18.83 -5.38 9.32
CA ASP A 177 -20.22 -5.78 9.50
C ASP A 177 -20.51 -5.80 11.00
N SER A 178 -20.68 -4.61 11.58
CA SER A 178 -21.21 -4.40 12.91
C SER A 178 -22.48 -3.60 12.78
N VAL A 179 -23.48 -4.21 12.12
CA VAL A 179 -24.87 -3.89 12.39
C VAL A 179 -25.09 -4.24 13.86
N LEU A 180 -25.27 -3.22 14.70
CA LEU A 180 -25.77 -3.40 16.06
C LEU A 180 -27.21 -3.95 15.97
N PRO A 181 -27.52 -5.12 16.55
CA PRO A 181 -28.91 -5.49 16.77
C PRO A 181 -29.34 -5.01 18.14
N LEU A 182 -30.42 -4.23 18.17
CA LEU A 182 -31.24 -4.04 19.35
C LEU A 182 -31.65 -5.40 19.94
N SER A 183 -31.60 -5.44 21.27
CA SER A 183 -31.94 -6.55 22.17
C SER A 183 -33.28 -7.25 21.88
N ASN A 184 -33.29 -8.57 21.63
CA ASN A 184 -33.68 -9.61 22.60
C ASN A 184 -33.90 -11.03 21.99
N LYS A 185 -33.27 -12.02 22.65
CA LYS A 185 -33.58 -13.46 22.82
C LYS A 185 -33.78 -14.40 21.60
N GLU A 186 -32.78 -15.25 21.36
CA GLU A 186 -32.93 -16.60 20.74
C GLU A 186 -31.83 -17.59 21.23
N PRO A 187 -32.01 -18.93 21.07
CA PRO A 187 -31.58 -19.96 22.02
C PRO A 187 -30.13 -20.43 21.87
N ALA A 188 -29.66 -21.15 22.90
CA ALA A 188 -28.27 -21.56 23.09
C ALA A 188 -27.72 -22.45 21.95
N LYS A 189 -26.60 -22.02 21.37
CA LYS A 189 -25.81 -22.78 20.38
C LYS A 189 -25.04 -23.91 21.09
N PRO A 190 -24.89 -25.10 20.48
CA PRO A 190 -24.20 -26.23 21.11
C PRO A 190 -22.71 -25.91 21.34
N ALA A 191 -22.26 -26.11 22.58
CA ALA A 191 -20.87 -25.90 22.98
C ALA A 191 -20.01 -27.08 22.53
N PHE A 192 -19.10 -26.85 21.59
CA PHE A 192 -18.05 -27.80 21.23
C PHE A 192 -16.81 -27.59 22.09
N ASP A 193 -16.38 -28.64 22.78
CA ASP A 193 -15.15 -28.67 23.58
C ASP A 193 -13.91 -28.57 22.68
N ARG A 194 -13.09 -27.54 22.92
CA ARG A 194 -11.86 -27.22 22.17
C ARG A 194 -10.60 -27.80 22.80
N SER A 195 -10.72 -28.57 23.88
CA SER A 195 -9.61 -29.15 24.65
C SER A 195 -8.73 -30.14 23.88
N ARG A 196 -9.20 -30.66 22.74
CA ARG A 196 -8.47 -31.65 21.92
C ARG A 196 -7.75 -31.09 20.69
N LYS A 197 -7.73 -29.76 20.49
CA LYS A 197 -6.89 -29.18 19.43
C LYS A 197 -5.40 -29.30 19.84
N PRO A 198 -4.53 -29.92 19.02
CA PRO A 198 -3.11 -30.01 19.33
C PRO A 198 -2.51 -28.61 19.42
N MET A 199 -1.98 -28.26 20.59
CA MET A 199 -1.25 -27.02 20.81
C MET A 199 0.17 -27.19 20.27
N MET A 200 0.55 -26.42 19.26
CA MET A 200 1.94 -26.34 18.84
C MET A 200 2.74 -25.61 19.92
N ASN A 201 3.67 -26.32 20.55
CA ASN A 201 4.67 -25.77 21.46
C ASN A 201 5.57 -24.79 20.67
N PHE A 202 5.22 -23.52 20.66
CA PHE A 202 6.15 -22.46 20.29
C PHE A 202 7.03 -22.17 21.52
N GLY A 203 8.25 -22.69 21.49
CA GLY A 203 9.27 -22.38 22.49
C GLY A 203 9.49 -20.87 22.62
N ASN A 204 9.70 -20.43 23.86
CA ASN A 204 9.92 -19.04 24.27
C ASN A 204 10.85 -18.26 23.33
N SER A 205 10.28 -17.41 22.47
CA SER A 205 10.92 -16.24 21.89
C SER A 205 9.85 -15.30 21.33
N SER A 206 9.61 -14.20 22.05
CA SER A 206 8.72 -13.08 21.70
C SER A 206 7.23 -13.41 21.62
N MET A 207 6.41 -12.55 22.21
CA MET A 207 4.96 -12.53 21.96
C MET A 207 4.70 -12.58 20.45
N THR A 208 3.71 -13.37 20.05
CA THR A 208 3.23 -13.59 18.69
C THR A 208 2.70 -12.28 18.09
N THR A 209 3.59 -11.41 17.61
CA THR A 209 3.19 -10.22 16.87
C THR A 209 2.90 -10.62 15.43
N LEU A 210 1.66 -10.42 14.98
CA LEU A 210 1.30 -10.62 13.57
C LEU A 210 2.15 -9.65 12.73
N ARG A 211 2.75 -10.17 11.66
CA ARG A 211 3.54 -9.37 10.72
C ARG A 211 2.61 -8.55 9.84
N ARG A 212 3.04 -7.33 9.49
CA ARG A 212 2.25 -6.40 8.68
C ARG A 212 2.17 -6.89 7.23
N ILE A 213 1.00 -6.76 6.61
CA ILE A 213 0.79 -6.95 5.17
C ILE A 213 0.45 -5.60 4.53
N SER A 214 1.21 -5.26 3.49
CA SER A 214 0.99 -4.12 2.60
C SER A 214 0.07 -4.51 1.45
N ILE A 215 -1.00 -3.74 1.22
CA ILE A 215 -1.95 -3.97 0.13
C ILE A 215 -2.01 -2.73 -0.76
N PRO A 216 -1.78 -2.85 -2.09
CA PRO A 216 -1.95 -1.75 -3.03
C PRO A 216 -3.41 -1.25 -3.05
N CYS A 217 -3.59 0.07 -3.16
CA CYS A 217 -4.91 0.70 -3.09
C CYS A 217 -5.85 0.36 -4.25
N ASP A 218 -5.28 0.06 -5.40
CA ASP A 218 -5.98 -0.22 -6.65
C ASP A 218 -6.29 -1.70 -6.84
N ILE A 219 -5.85 -2.59 -5.92
CA ILE A 219 -5.99 -4.03 -6.08
C ILE A 219 -7.45 -4.45 -6.19
N THR A 220 -8.33 -3.88 -5.37
CA THR A 220 -9.76 -4.16 -5.40
C THR A 220 -10.40 -3.65 -6.69
N ALA A 221 -10.02 -2.45 -7.16
CA ALA A 221 -10.54 -1.89 -8.41
C ALA A 221 -10.12 -2.75 -9.62
N LYS A 222 -8.86 -3.17 -9.66
CA LYS A 222 -8.33 -4.09 -10.68
C LYS A 222 -9.02 -5.46 -10.62
N PHE A 223 -9.28 -5.97 -9.43
CA PHE A 223 -10.02 -7.23 -9.26
C PHE A 223 -11.45 -7.12 -9.79
N LEU A 224 -12.18 -6.08 -9.40
CA LEU A 224 -13.54 -5.83 -9.87
C LEU A 224 -13.58 -5.68 -11.40
N GLN A 225 -12.61 -4.99 -11.99
CA GLN A 225 -12.49 -4.88 -13.45
C GLN A 225 -12.28 -6.25 -14.12
N ALA A 226 -11.45 -7.12 -13.53
CA ALA A 226 -11.23 -8.47 -14.03
C ALA A 226 -12.47 -9.37 -13.88
N ALA A 227 -13.20 -9.22 -12.76
CA ALA A 227 -14.40 -9.98 -12.44
C ALA A 227 -15.68 -9.48 -13.13
N GLN A 228 -15.66 -8.26 -13.71
CA GLN A 228 -16.86 -7.56 -14.21
C GLN A 228 -17.76 -8.42 -15.10
N ARG A 229 -17.18 -9.17 -16.04
CA ARG A 229 -17.95 -10.03 -16.96
C ARG A 229 -18.72 -11.14 -16.24
N ASN A 230 -18.17 -11.65 -15.14
CA ASN A 230 -18.81 -12.67 -14.32
C ASN A 230 -19.87 -12.02 -13.42
N THR A 231 -19.57 -10.88 -12.80
CA THR A 231 -20.54 -10.09 -12.03
C THR A 231 -21.77 -9.69 -12.86
N ASP A 232 -21.59 -9.26 -14.11
CA ASP A 232 -22.70 -8.95 -15.04
C ASP A 232 -23.62 -10.17 -15.29
N ARG A 233 -23.06 -11.37 -15.16
CA ARG A 233 -23.76 -12.66 -15.33
C ARG A 233 -24.23 -13.27 -14.01
N LYS A 234 -24.04 -12.58 -12.87
CA LYS A 234 -24.29 -13.08 -11.51
C LYS A 234 -23.52 -14.37 -11.23
N ILE A 235 -22.23 -14.36 -11.53
CA ILE A 235 -21.30 -15.45 -11.28
C ILE A 235 -20.22 -14.91 -10.36
N GLU A 236 -20.02 -15.56 -9.21
CA GLU A 236 -18.95 -15.18 -8.31
C GLU A 236 -17.58 -15.42 -8.93
N THR A 237 -16.62 -14.57 -8.58
CA THR A 237 -15.22 -14.73 -9.00
C THR A 237 -14.33 -14.67 -7.77
N CYS A 238 -13.39 -15.60 -7.65
CA CYS A 238 -12.30 -15.61 -6.66
C CYS A 238 -10.96 -15.20 -7.27
N GLY A 239 -10.09 -14.66 -6.42
CA GLY A 239 -8.71 -14.30 -6.75
C GLY A 239 -7.80 -14.57 -5.57
N ILE A 240 -6.56 -14.91 -5.87
CA ILE A 240 -5.50 -15.14 -4.88
C ILE A 240 -4.63 -13.89 -4.78
N LEU A 241 -4.47 -13.40 -3.56
CA LEU A 241 -3.58 -12.28 -3.27
C LEU A 241 -2.17 -12.82 -3.07
N ALA A 242 -1.29 -12.51 -4.03
CA ALA A 242 0.07 -12.99 -4.06
C ALA A 242 1.08 -11.84 -3.93
N GLY A 243 2.21 -12.12 -3.30
CA GLY A 243 3.15 -11.07 -2.97
C GLY A 243 4.54 -11.59 -2.65
N SER A 244 5.36 -10.71 -2.08
CA SER A 244 6.70 -11.06 -1.61
C SER A 244 6.90 -10.61 -0.18
N LYS A 245 7.82 -11.28 0.52
CA LYS A 245 8.30 -10.82 1.82
C LYS A 245 9.37 -9.76 1.61
N ARG A 246 9.27 -8.63 2.31
CA ARG A 246 10.32 -7.61 2.39
C ARG A 246 10.60 -7.30 3.86
N ASP A 247 11.83 -7.53 4.29
CA ASP A 247 12.27 -7.42 5.68
C ASP A 247 11.42 -8.28 6.64
N ASN A 248 10.73 -7.64 7.60
CA ASN A 248 9.84 -8.30 8.54
C ASN A 248 8.35 -8.19 8.17
N ASN A 249 8.03 -7.69 6.97
CA ASN A 249 6.67 -7.46 6.51
C ASN A 249 6.40 -8.14 5.16
N TYR A 250 5.15 -8.19 4.77
CA TYR A 250 4.68 -8.74 3.52
C TYR A 250 4.11 -7.66 2.62
N MET A 251 4.25 -7.83 1.32
CA MET A 251 3.68 -6.93 0.34
C MET A 251 2.98 -7.69 -0.77
N ILE A 252 1.68 -7.45 -0.90
CA ILE A 252 0.88 -7.92 -2.01
C ILE A 252 1.29 -7.10 -3.23
N THR A 253 1.64 -7.79 -4.31
CA THR A 253 2.07 -7.19 -5.57
C THR A 253 1.23 -7.67 -6.74
N HIS A 254 0.59 -8.83 -6.59
CA HIS A 254 -0.18 -9.49 -7.64
C HIS A 254 -1.56 -9.90 -7.10
N ILE A 255 -2.54 -9.87 -7.99
CA ILE A 255 -3.76 -10.63 -7.84
C ILE A 255 -3.80 -11.67 -8.95
N VAL A 256 -3.82 -12.93 -8.57
CA VAL A 256 -3.88 -14.06 -9.51
C VAL A 256 -5.33 -14.49 -9.58
N VAL A 257 -5.96 -14.31 -10.74
CA VAL A 257 -7.31 -14.81 -11.01
C VAL A 257 -7.14 -16.18 -11.67
N PRO A 258 -7.32 -17.29 -10.92
CA PRO A 258 -7.11 -18.60 -11.51
C PRO A 258 -8.24 -18.94 -12.48
N LYS A 259 -8.01 -19.97 -13.30
CA LYS A 259 -9.11 -20.67 -13.97
C LYS A 259 -10.08 -21.14 -12.88
N GLN A 260 -11.36 -20.95 -13.10
CA GLN A 260 -12.36 -21.17 -12.06
C GLN A 260 -13.74 -21.36 -12.69
N ASN A 261 -14.58 -22.10 -11.99
CA ASN A 261 -16.02 -22.15 -12.25
C ASN A 261 -16.75 -21.48 -11.09
N GLY A 262 -17.83 -20.78 -11.40
CA GLY A 262 -18.64 -20.13 -10.37
C GLY A 262 -20.12 -20.24 -10.67
N GLY A 263 -20.92 -20.17 -9.61
CA GLY A 263 -22.35 -19.95 -9.62
C GLY A 263 -22.71 -18.61 -8.97
N PRO A 264 -23.99 -18.36 -8.71
CA PRO A 264 -24.44 -17.14 -8.04
C PRO A 264 -23.90 -16.96 -6.62
N ASP A 265 -23.67 -18.06 -5.89
CA ASP A 265 -23.26 -18.02 -4.47
C ASP A 265 -22.00 -18.89 -4.21
N SER A 266 -21.23 -19.23 -5.25
CA SER A 266 -20.03 -20.04 -5.11
C SER A 266 -19.01 -19.81 -6.23
N CYS A 267 -17.73 -19.98 -5.92
CA CYS A 267 -16.66 -20.03 -6.90
C CYS A 267 -15.60 -21.06 -6.47
N ASP A 268 -15.16 -21.88 -7.43
CA ASP A 268 -14.24 -22.98 -7.25
C ASP A 268 -13.07 -22.84 -8.24
N THR A 269 -11.85 -22.94 -7.72
CA THR A 269 -10.65 -22.87 -8.54
C THR A 269 -10.48 -24.16 -9.34
N GLU A 270 -10.20 -24.05 -10.62
CA GLU A 270 -9.79 -25.15 -11.49
C GLU A 270 -8.27 -25.13 -11.68
N LYS A 271 -7.67 -26.33 -11.77
CA LYS A 271 -6.24 -26.51 -12.07
C LYS A 271 -5.34 -25.74 -11.10
N GLU A 272 -5.51 -26.00 -9.81
CA GLU A 272 -4.75 -25.37 -8.73
C GLU A 272 -3.23 -25.55 -8.93
N GLU A 273 -2.79 -26.65 -9.54
CA GLU A 273 -1.40 -26.94 -9.86
C GLU A 273 -0.77 -25.89 -10.80
N GLU A 274 -1.47 -25.47 -11.87
CA GLU A 274 -0.96 -24.44 -12.79
C GLU A 274 -0.80 -23.10 -12.06
N MET A 275 -1.74 -22.79 -11.16
CA MET A 275 -1.71 -21.57 -10.35
C MET A 275 -0.56 -21.58 -9.32
N VAL A 276 -0.38 -22.71 -8.62
CA VAL A 276 0.72 -22.89 -7.65
C VAL A 276 2.07 -22.81 -8.35
N GLU A 277 2.21 -23.43 -9.52
CA GLU A 277 3.42 -23.36 -10.34
C GLU A 277 3.70 -21.92 -10.79
N TYR A 278 2.69 -21.19 -11.25
CA TYR A 278 2.83 -19.78 -11.61
C TYR A 278 3.32 -18.92 -10.42
N ILE A 279 2.73 -19.10 -9.23
CA ILE A 279 3.13 -18.37 -8.02
C ILE A 279 4.59 -18.70 -7.66
N ALA A 280 4.96 -19.98 -7.68
CA ALA A 280 6.32 -20.42 -7.36
C ALA A 280 7.36 -19.89 -8.35
N ASN A 281 7.10 -20.00 -9.66
CA ASN A 281 7.99 -19.57 -10.73
C ASN A 281 8.25 -18.07 -10.74
N ASN A 282 7.33 -17.27 -10.17
CA ASN A 282 7.47 -15.83 -10.03
C ASN A 282 7.99 -15.39 -8.65
N ASN A 283 8.48 -16.33 -7.83
CA ASN A 283 8.96 -16.08 -6.46
C ASN A 283 7.91 -15.38 -5.57
N LEU A 284 6.64 -15.68 -5.79
CA LEU A 284 5.53 -15.13 -5.03
C LEU A 284 5.13 -16.08 -3.90
N ILE A 285 4.48 -15.51 -2.88
CA ILE A 285 3.85 -16.23 -1.78
C ILE A 285 2.37 -15.87 -1.72
N THR A 286 1.55 -16.85 -1.39
CA THR A 286 0.12 -16.66 -1.15
C THR A 286 -0.08 -15.96 0.20
N LEU A 287 -0.70 -14.78 0.17
CA LEU A 287 -0.92 -13.93 1.35
C LEU A 287 -2.40 -13.84 1.74
N GLY A 288 -3.31 -14.23 0.85
CA GLY A 288 -4.74 -14.24 1.11
C GLY A 288 -5.56 -14.53 -0.14
N TRP A 289 -6.87 -14.34 -0.04
CA TRP A 289 -7.83 -14.51 -1.13
C TRP A 289 -8.87 -13.39 -1.08
N ILE A 290 -9.51 -13.13 -2.21
CA ILE A 290 -10.58 -12.17 -2.40
C ILE A 290 -11.64 -12.80 -3.30
N HIS A 291 -12.91 -12.48 -3.08
CA HIS A 291 -13.99 -12.88 -3.96
C HIS A 291 -15.01 -11.73 -4.10
N VAL A 292 -15.81 -11.80 -5.16
CA VAL A 292 -16.89 -10.84 -5.41
C VAL A 292 -18.10 -11.57 -5.96
N TYR A 293 -19.28 -11.06 -5.56
CA TYR A 293 -20.60 -11.37 -6.09
C TYR A 293 -20.97 -10.36 -7.19
#